data_AF-A0A5C7V6E9-F1
#
_entry.id   AF-A0A5C7V6E9-F1
#
_cell.length_a   1.000
_cell.length_b   1.000
_cell.length_c   1.000
_cell.angle_alpha   90.00
_cell.angle_beta   90.00
_cell.angle_gamma   90.00
#
_symmetry.space_group_name_H-M   'P 1'
#
loop_
_entity.id
_entity.type
_entity.pdbx_description
1 polymer ?
#
loop_
_entity_poly.entity_id
_entity_poly.type
_entity_poly.pdbx_seq_one_letter_code
_entity_poly.pdbx_strand_id
1 'polypeptide(L)'
;MLISPSDTDDALRPDRLEDYFRDGAAPADSLLWWQLERHDALQAALRALFQGPVGLTRLRLWVFLELMALRESRLTREALNQAFHVLRDEVLDSVLKRLREADLLAWDATGQTYAVTPLAQQLVGLLQPLAQDQAPDGDLSALLAGVAGAHQLGTLQPAHLQHLLAQLSRLYDEFADAIASGSEFALRRARQRFERALTLVDRAGEALAAIMAQAEASGDARLERLARELGLAQARLLAMASQFNRALQQADRQRVTLGSTGITTTDVRRWLQHLGSEGDLSGLLAGAWERPVHPVLVAQHDLVDTTEAEFERDRPQASGPMVLPQGQAAPPGELMVLSLPPEMAQMQTLLEAWSAAGATDAQDLAPAVLGGSYARAAYRAQLLPLLGDVQARHLKGATGDMARQPWRVRWSAEQGEIADEFVAWMSRGVLIPESSS
;
A
#
# COMPACT_ATOMS: atom_id res chain seq x y z
N MET A 1 -30.86 -5.38 -42.80
CA MET A 1 -31.45 -4.79 -41.58
C MET A 1 -30.50 -5.13 -40.45
N LEU A 2 -29.66 -4.16 -40.08
CA LEU A 2 -28.67 -4.28 -39.01
C LEU A 2 -29.34 -3.82 -37.72
N ILE A 3 -29.34 -4.66 -36.69
CA ILE A 3 -29.71 -4.28 -35.33
C ILE A 3 -28.40 -4.13 -34.57
N SER A 4 -28.09 -2.90 -34.17
CA SER A 4 -26.93 -2.53 -33.36
C SER A 4 -27.11 -3.01 -31.92
N PRO A 5 -26.06 -3.51 -31.25
CA PRO A 5 -26.08 -3.77 -29.82
C PRO A 5 -25.53 -2.54 -29.08
N SER A 6 -26.40 -1.63 -28.62
CA SER A 6 -25.98 -0.51 -27.77
C SER A 6 -26.94 -0.18 -26.61
N ASP A 7 -28.08 -0.85 -26.48
CA ASP A 7 -29.16 -0.36 -25.61
C ASP A 7 -29.32 -1.13 -24.30
N THR A 8 -28.52 -2.17 -24.02
CA THR A 8 -28.72 -2.99 -22.81
C THR A 8 -27.93 -2.57 -21.58
N ASP A 9 -26.94 -1.68 -21.69
CA ASP A 9 -26.07 -1.32 -20.54
C ASP A 9 -26.46 0.01 -19.85
N ASP A 10 -27.25 0.87 -20.52
CA ASP A 10 -27.76 2.11 -19.92
C ASP A 10 -29.01 1.89 -19.04
N ALA A 11 -29.72 0.76 -19.18
CA ALA A 11 -30.95 0.47 -18.45
C ALA A 11 -30.74 0.05 -16.97
N LEU A 12 -29.49 -0.15 -16.55
CA LEU A 12 -29.12 -0.53 -15.18
C LEU A 12 -28.53 0.63 -14.37
N ARG A 13 -28.47 1.84 -14.95
CA ARG A 13 -27.98 3.00 -14.21
C ARG A 13 -29.04 3.48 -13.21
N PRO A 14 -28.70 3.58 -11.92
CA PRO A 14 -29.60 4.18 -10.96
C PRO A 14 -29.84 5.66 -11.34
N ASP A 15 -31.07 5.97 -11.76
CA ASP A 15 -31.50 7.29 -12.20
C ASP A 15 -31.65 8.26 -11.02
N ARG A 16 -31.87 7.73 -9.80
CA ARG A 16 -31.96 8.51 -8.58
C ARG A 16 -30.80 8.22 -7.66
N LEU A 17 -30.42 9.24 -6.91
CA LEU A 17 -29.32 9.18 -5.96
C LEU A 17 -29.53 8.13 -4.86
N GLU A 18 -30.78 7.98 -4.43
CA GLU A 18 -31.22 6.99 -3.42
C GLU A 18 -30.94 5.55 -3.87
N ASP A 19 -30.97 5.29 -5.18
CA ASP A 19 -30.78 3.96 -5.76
C ASP A 19 -29.32 3.49 -5.70
N TYR A 20 -28.36 4.39 -5.40
CA TYR A 20 -26.95 4.03 -5.16
C TYR A 20 -26.71 3.49 -3.75
N PHE A 21 -27.67 3.65 -2.83
CA PHE A 21 -27.53 3.22 -1.43
C PHE A 21 -28.34 1.95 -1.17
N ARG A 22 -27.78 1.04 -0.34
CA ARG A 22 -28.50 -0.17 0.11
C ARG A 22 -29.74 0.17 0.94
N ASP A 23 -29.69 1.31 1.62
CA ASP A 23 -30.81 1.92 2.33
C ASP A 23 -30.96 3.35 1.79
N GLY A 24 -32.06 3.63 1.10
CA GLY A 24 -32.32 4.93 0.48
C GLY A 24 -32.42 6.09 1.49
N ALA A 25 -32.62 5.81 2.78
CA ALA A 25 -32.62 6.83 3.83
C ALA A 25 -31.22 7.19 4.35
N ALA A 26 -30.19 6.39 4.06
CA ALA A 26 -28.83 6.59 4.58
C ALA A 26 -28.19 7.97 4.29
N PRO A 27 -28.43 8.62 3.12
CA PRO A 27 -27.91 9.96 2.87
C PRO A 27 -28.51 11.02 3.79
N ALA A 28 -29.79 10.89 4.16
CA ALA A 28 -30.50 11.87 4.98
C ALA A 28 -29.96 11.94 6.42
N ASP A 29 -29.41 10.83 6.92
CA ASP A 29 -28.84 10.73 8.28
C ASP A 29 -27.35 11.13 8.34
N SER A 30 -26.71 11.37 7.20
CA SER A 30 -25.27 11.70 7.13
C SER A 30 -25.02 13.21 7.17
N LEU A 31 -24.34 13.67 8.24
CA LEU A 31 -23.93 15.09 8.36
C LEU A 31 -23.05 15.55 7.18
N LEU A 32 -22.17 14.66 6.69
CA LEU A 32 -21.31 14.96 5.54
C LEU A 32 -22.16 15.20 4.28
N TRP A 33 -23.21 14.41 4.09
CA TRP A 33 -24.10 14.53 2.94
C TRP A 33 -24.77 15.90 2.89
N TRP A 34 -25.33 16.33 4.02
CA TRP A 34 -25.94 17.63 4.14
C TRP A 34 -24.95 18.79 3.98
N GLN A 35 -23.69 18.62 4.42
CA GLN A 35 -22.63 19.59 4.15
C GLN A 35 -22.33 19.68 2.65
N LEU A 36 -22.28 18.55 1.94
CA LEU A 36 -22.06 18.53 0.49
C LEU A 36 -23.20 19.22 -0.26
N GLU A 37 -24.47 18.95 0.08
CA GLU A 37 -25.63 19.63 -0.51
C GLU A 37 -25.57 21.15 -0.30
N ARG A 38 -25.13 21.61 0.88
CA ARG A 38 -24.92 23.04 1.14
C ARG A 38 -23.85 23.70 0.27
N HIS A 39 -22.92 22.91 -0.27
CA HIS A 39 -21.83 23.38 -1.12
C HIS A 39 -22.06 23.06 -2.62
N ASP A 40 -23.31 22.88 -3.06
CA ASP A 40 -23.65 22.53 -4.45
C ASP A 40 -23.08 23.52 -5.49
N ALA A 41 -23.10 24.83 -5.21
CA ALA A 41 -22.51 25.83 -6.11
C ALA A 41 -21.00 25.61 -6.34
N LEU A 42 -20.28 25.17 -5.31
CA LEU A 42 -18.85 24.84 -5.42
C LEU A 42 -18.66 23.56 -6.25
N GLN A 43 -19.52 22.56 -6.06
CA GLN A 43 -19.51 21.33 -6.85
C GLN A 43 -19.80 21.59 -8.33
N ALA A 44 -20.78 22.45 -8.63
CA ALA A 44 -21.12 22.85 -9.98
C ALA A 44 -19.96 23.59 -10.67
N ALA A 45 -19.27 24.47 -9.94
CA ALA A 45 -18.11 25.18 -10.46
C ALA A 45 -16.90 24.26 -10.71
N LEU A 46 -16.63 23.31 -9.81
CA LEU A 46 -15.62 22.27 -10.04
C LEU A 46 -15.97 21.45 -11.29
N ARG A 47 -17.22 21.02 -11.44
CA ARG A 47 -17.68 20.31 -12.65
C ARG A 47 -17.45 21.14 -13.91
N ALA A 48 -17.76 22.43 -13.90
CA ALA A 48 -17.54 23.31 -15.04
C ALA A 48 -16.06 23.43 -15.44
N LEU A 49 -15.14 23.41 -14.47
CA LEU A 49 -13.70 23.45 -14.73
C LEU A 49 -13.16 22.11 -15.24
N PHE A 50 -13.62 20.99 -14.68
CA PHE A 50 -13.07 19.66 -14.95
C PHE A 50 -13.76 18.87 -16.06
N GLN A 51 -14.95 19.29 -16.52
CA GLN A 51 -15.72 18.55 -17.53
C GLN A 51 -15.19 18.77 -18.96
N GLY A 52 -14.92 17.65 -19.65
CA GLY A 52 -14.57 17.61 -21.07
C GLY A 52 -13.24 16.92 -21.33
N PRO A 53 -12.71 17.02 -22.57
CA PRO A 53 -11.41 16.46 -22.92
C PRO A 53 -10.26 17.06 -22.10
N VAL A 54 -9.25 16.25 -21.78
CA VAL A 54 -8.13 16.62 -20.90
C VAL A 54 -7.45 17.95 -21.28
N GLY A 55 -7.26 18.20 -22.58
CA GLY A 55 -6.64 19.45 -23.05
C GLY A 55 -7.47 20.68 -22.74
N LEU A 56 -8.79 20.56 -22.84
CA LEU A 56 -9.73 21.66 -22.59
C LEU A 56 -9.86 21.93 -21.08
N THR A 57 -9.87 20.88 -20.26
CA THR A 57 -9.82 20.99 -18.79
C THR A 57 -8.55 21.71 -18.33
N ARG A 58 -7.38 21.32 -18.85
CA ARG A 58 -6.11 22.00 -18.53
C ARG A 58 -6.11 23.46 -18.95
N LEU A 59 -6.66 23.77 -20.12
CA LEU A 59 -6.79 25.14 -20.59
C LEU A 59 -7.68 25.98 -19.66
N ARG A 60 -8.86 25.47 -19.28
CA ARG A 60 -9.77 26.18 -18.35
C ARG A 60 -9.11 26.44 -17.00
N LEU A 61 -8.42 25.43 -16.46
CA LEU A 61 -7.68 25.56 -15.20
C LEU A 61 -6.56 26.59 -15.31
N TRP A 62 -5.79 26.57 -16.40
CA TRP A 62 -4.71 27.54 -16.61
C TRP A 62 -5.27 28.97 -16.70
N VAL A 63 -6.28 29.22 -17.53
CA VAL A 63 -6.92 30.55 -17.64
C VAL A 63 -7.49 30.99 -16.30
N PHE A 64 -8.15 30.10 -15.56
CA PHE A 64 -8.70 30.42 -14.25
C PHE A 64 -7.62 30.80 -13.23
N LEU A 65 -6.53 30.03 -13.14
CA LEU A 65 -5.43 30.30 -12.21
C LEU A 65 -4.68 31.59 -12.56
N GLU A 66 -4.43 31.84 -13.84
CA GLU A 66 -3.84 33.10 -14.31
C GLU A 66 -4.75 34.30 -14.03
N LEU A 67 -6.07 34.17 -14.25
CA LEU A 67 -7.04 35.20 -13.90
C LEU A 67 -6.99 35.56 -12.41
N MET A 68 -6.86 34.55 -11.55
CA MET A 68 -6.74 34.74 -10.11
C MET A 68 -5.42 35.37 -9.67
N ALA A 69 -4.37 35.26 -10.49
CA ALA A 69 -3.06 35.88 -10.24
C ALA A 69 -3.00 37.35 -10.69
N LEU A 70 -3.99 37.82 -11.48
CA LEU A 70 -4.07 39.22 -11.89
C LEU A 70 -4.27 40.15 -10.69
N ARG A 71 -3.58 41.29 -10.70
CA ARG A 71 -3.62 42.28 -9.60
C ARG A 71 -4.86 43.18 -9.63
N GLU A 72 -5.57 43.22 -10.75
CA GLU A 72 -6.70 44.10 -10.98
C GLU A 72 -8.00 43.46 -10.50
N SER A 73 -8.81 44.21 -9.74
CA SER A 73 -10.10 43.72 -9.22
C SER A 73 -11.23 43.76 -10.24
N ARG A 74 -11.09 44.61 -11.28
CA ARG A 74 -12.02 44.75 -12.40
C ARG A 74 -11.23 44.66 -13.70
N LEU A 75 -11.58 43.69 -14.53
CA LEU A 75 -10.84 43.32 -15.73
C LEU A 75 -11.60 43.80 -16.96
N THR A 76 -11.01 44.71 -17.75
CA THR A 76 -11.58 45.09 -19.04
C THR A 76 -11.34 43.98 -20.07
N ARG A 77 -12.10 44.01 -21.17
CA ARG A 77 -11.87 43.06 -22.26
C ARG A 77 -10.47 43.21 -22.88
N GLU A 78 -9.94 44.43 -22.98
CA GLU A 78 -8.57 44.62 -23.48
C GLU A 78 -7.53 44.03 -22.52
N ALA A 79 -7.69 44.21 -21.21
CA ALA A 79 -6.77 43.65 -20.22
C ALA A 79 -6.72 42.11 -20.28
N LEU A 80 -7.88 41.48 -20.47
CA LEU A 80 -7.98 40.02 -20.66
C LEU A 80 -7.28 39.56 -21.95
N ASN A 81 -7.52 40.24 -23.06
CA ASN A 81 -6.87 39.89 -24.33
C ASN A 81 -5.34 40.07 -24.25
N GLN A 82 -4.85 41.06 -23.50
CA GLN A 82 -3.41 41.25 -23.27
C GLN A 82 -2.81 40.13 -22.39
N ALA A 83 -3.48 39.81 -21.27
CA ALA A 83 -3.04 38.75 -20.37
C ALA A 83 -3.02 37.37 -21.08
N PHE A 84 -3.99 37.11 -21.94
CA PHE A 84 -4.16 35.83 -22.64
C PHE A 84 -3.84 35.88 -24.14
N HIS A 85 -2.94 36.77 -24.56
CA HIS A 85 -2.59 36.98 -25.98
C HIS A 85 -2.08 35.73 -26.72
N VAL A 86 -1.62 34.71 -25.98
CA VAL A 86 -1.17 33.41 -26.52
C VAL A 86 -2.36 32.56 -27.02
N LEU A 87 -3.57 32.82 -26.51
CA LEU A 87 -4.78 32.12 -26.91
C LEU A 87 -5.44 32.80 -28.12
N ARG A 88 -6.15 32.00 -28.92
CA ARG A 88 -7.07 32.52 -29.94
C ARG A 88 -8.29 33.13 -29.26
N ASP A 89 -8.80 34.24 -29.79
CA ASP A 89 -9.94 34.96 -29.23
C ASP A 89 -11.17 34.06 -29.00
N GLU A 90 -11.52 33.24 -29.99
CA GLU A 90 -12.66 32.30 -29.91
C GLU A 90 -12.54 31.32 -28.74
N VAL A 91 -11.31 30.87 -28.46
CA VAL A 91 -11.02 29.92 -27.39
C VAL A 91 -11.11 30.62 -26.04
N LEU A 92 -10.53 31.81 -25.92
CA LEU A 92 -10.64 32.64 -24.72
C LEU A 92 -12.10 32.97 -24.40
N ASP A 93 -12.89 33.38 -25.39
CA ASP A 93 -14.33 33.65 -25.25
C ASP A 93 -15.10 32.43 -24.77
N SER A 94 -14.79 31.24 -25.30
CA SER A 94 -15.43 30.01 -24.86
C SER A 94 -15.14 29.71 -23.39
N VAL A 95 -13.92 29.97 -22.91
CA VAL A 95 -13.52 29.76 -21.53
C VAL A 95 -14.16 30.81 -20.62
N LEU A 96 -14.09 32.09 -20.96
CA LEU A 96 -14.73 33.17 -20.18
C LEU A 96 -16.24 32.99 -20.08
N LYS A 97 -16.91 32.56 -21.16
CA LYS A 97 -18.33 32.22 -21.14
C LYS A 97 -18.61 31.08 -20.15
N ARG A 98 -17.79 30.02 -20.15
CA ARG A 98 -17.94 28.90 -19.20
C ARG A 98 -17.69 29.29 -17.76
N LEU A 99 -16.68 30.12 -17.50
CA LEU A 99 -16.43 30.65 -16.16
C LEU A 99 -17.60 31.53 -15.67
N ARG A 100 -18.24 32.28 -16.56
CA ARG A 100 -19.45 33.06 -16.23
C ARG A 100 -20.67 32.18 -15.97
N GLU A 101 -20.88 31.14 -16.79
CA GLU A 101 -21.97 30.16 -16.58
C GLU A 101 -21.83 29.40 -15.25
N ALA A 102 -20.60 29.28 -14.74
CA ALA A 102 -20.27 28.63 -13.48
C ALA A 102 -20.22 29.59 -12.27
N ASP A 103 -20.68 30.84 -12.42
CA ASP A 103 -20.62 31.90 -11.41
C ASP A 103 -19.21 32.16 -10.86
N LEU A 104 -18.16 31.91 -11.65
CA LEU A 104 -16.76 32.22 -11.32
C LEU A 104 -16.35 33.63 -11.75
N LEU A 105 -17.01 34.17 -12.78
CA LEU A 105 -16.84 35.53 -13.27
C LEU A 105 -18.19 36.24 -13.37
N ALA A 106 -18.27 37.45 -12.82
CA ALA A 106 -19.41 38.34 -13.00
C ALA A 106 -19.11 39.37 -14.08
N TRP A 107 -20.08 39.64 -14.96
CA TRP A 107 -20.01 40.70 -15.95
C TRP A 107 -20.80 41.93 -15.47
N ASP A 108 -20.13 43.07 -15.34
CA ASP A 108 -20.77 44.35 -15.05
C ASP A 108 -21.02 45.10 -16.37
N ALA A 109 -22.29 45.19 -16.76
CA ALA A 109 -22.71 45.87 -17.98
C ALA A 109 -22.50 47.40 -17.94
N THR A 110 -22.48 48.01 -16.75
CA THR A 110 -22.32 49.47 -16.59
C THR A 110 -20.88 49.89 -16.83
N GLY A 111 -19.94 49.13 -16.26
CA GLY A 111 -18.51 49.37 -16.40
C GLY A 111 -17.85 48.66 -17.58
N GLN A 112 -18.56 47.72 -18.25
CA GLN A 112 -17.98 46.78 -19.23
C GLN A 112 -16.76 46.03 -18.69
N THR A 113 -16.82 45.65 -17.41
CA THR A 113 -15.73 44.96 -16.72
C THR A 113 -16.17 43.61 -16.19
N TYR A 114 -15.23 42.67 -16.16
CA TYR A 114 -15.38 41.42 -15.45
C TYR A 114 -14.87 41.57 -14.02
N ALA A 115 -15.54 40.91 -13.08
CA ALA A 115 -15.10 40.81 -11.69
C ALA A 115 -15.07 39.33 -11.27
N VAL A 116 -14.06 38.96 -10.50
CA VAL A 116 -13.94 37.64 -9.88
C VAL A 116 -14.97 37.53 -8.75
N THR A 117 -15.73 36.44 -8.71
CA THR A 117 -16.76 36.23 -7.67
C THR A 117 -16.15 35.70 -6.36
N PRO A 118 -16.86 35.81 -5.21
CA PRO A 118 -16.43 35.17 -3.96
C PRO A 118 -16.29 33.64 -4.09
N LEU A 119 -17.11 33.02 -4.95
CA LEU A 119 -17.04 31.59 -5.21
C LEU A 119 -15.72 31.21 -5.90
N ALA A 120 -15.27 32.01 -6.87
CA ALA A 120 -13.95 31.82 -7.49
C ALA A 120 -12.80 31.97 -6.48
N GLN A 121 -12.90 32.89 -5.54
CA GLN A 121 -11.90 33.06 -4.46
C GLN A 121 -11.86 31.88 -3.49
N GLN A 122 -12.99 31.23 -3.22
CA GLN A 122 -13.01 29.99 -2.43
C GLN A 122 -12.37 28.85 -3.22
N LEU A 123 -12.69 28.76 -4.51
CA LEU A 123 -12.26 27.68 -5.37
C LEU A 123 -10.75 27.72 -5.68
N VAL A 124 -10.14 28.90 -5.80
CA VAL A 124 -8.68 29.01 -5.99
C VAL A 124 -7.89 28.36 -4.85
N GLY A 125 -8.39 28.47 -3.60
CA GLY A 125 -7.75 27.85 -2.44
C GLY A 125 -7.72 26.32 -2.53
N LEU A 126 -8.75 25.72 -3.13
CA LEU A 126 -8.82 24.27 -3.37
C LEU A 126 -7.94 23.81 -4.53
N LEU A 127 -7.72 24.69 -5.52
CA LEU A 127 -6.90 24.38 -6.70
C LEU A 127 -5.42 24.74 -6.52
N GLN A 128 -5.06 25.44 -5.45
CA GLN A 128 -3.69 25.82 -5.13
C GLN A 128 -2.68 24.66 -5.19
N PRO A 129 -3.01 23.43 -4.74
CA PRO A 129 -2.11 22.29 -4.85
C PRO A 129 -1.73 21.97 -6.32
N LEU A 130 -2.62 22.22 -7.28
CA LEU A 130 -2.33 21.98 -8.71
C LEU A 130 -1.38 23.01 -9.32
N ALA A 131 -1.28 24.20 -8.73
CA ALA A 131 -0.42 25.29 -9.17
C ALA A 131 0.95 25.29 -8.48
N GLN A 132 1.07 24.57 -7.35
CA GLN A 132 2.32 24.44 -6.63
C GLN A 132 3.09 23.22 -7.13
N ASP A 133 4.42 23.36 -7.22
CA ASP A 133 5.31 22.20 -7.31
C ASP A 133 5.27 21.49 -5.96
N GLN A 134 4.24 20.67 -5.76
CA GLN A 134 4.08 19.90 -4.54
C GLN A 134 5.19 18.87 -4.49
N ALA A 135 6.25 19.19 -3.75
CA ALA A 135 7.05 18.14 -3.15
C ALA A 135 6.07 17.25 -2.36
N PRO A 136 6.06 15.93 -2.58
CA PRO A 136 5.06 15.03 -1.97
C PRO A 136 5.10 15.03 -0.42
N ASP A 137 6.09 15.70 0.18
CA ASP A 137 6.35 15.84 1.61
C ASP A 137 5.73 17.11 2.24
N GLY A 138 5.29 18.09 1.44
CA GLY A 138 4.77 19.38 1.91
C GLY A 138 3.52 19.25 2.79
N ASP A 139 2.70 18.23 2.50
CA ASP A 139 1.46 17.97 3.21
C ASP A 139 1.68 17.66 4.70
N LEU A 140 2.65 16.82 5.06
CA LEU A 140 2.88 16.47 6.47
C LEU A 140 3.34 17.68 7.29
N SER A 141 4.25 18.49 6.74
CA SER A 141 4.74 19.69 7.43
C SER A 141 3.62 20.72 7.63
N ALA A 142 2.78 20.94 6.62
CA ALA A 142 1.65 21.85 6.71
C ALA A 142 0.62 21.37 7.74
N LEU A 143 0.34 20.07 7.78
CA LEU A 143 -0.60 19.46 8.74
C LEU A 143 -0.07 19.54 10.17
N LEU A 144 1.21 19.26 10.39
CA LEU A 144 1.84 19.38 11.70
C LEU A 144 1.82 20.83 12.20
N ALA A 145 2.13 21.80 11.32
CA ALA A 145 2.03 23.22 11.65
C ALA A 145 0.58 23.64 11.96
N GLY A 146 -0.40 23.14 11.21
CA GLY A 146 -1.81 23.37 11.45
C GLY A 146 -2.29 22.81 12.79
N VAL A 147 -1.87 21.59 13.15
CA VAL A 147 -2.18 20.96 14.44
C VAL A 147 -1.52 21.74 15.59
N ALA A 148 -0.25 22.12 15.46
CA ALA A 148 0.46 22.91 16.46
C ALA A 148 -0.17 24.29 16.67
N GLY A 149 -0.52 25.00 15.58
CA GLY A 149 -1.21 26.29 15.64
C GLY A 149 -2.61 26.19 16.27
N ALA A 150 -3.40 25.19 15.86
CA ALA A 150 -4.72 24.95 16.44
C ALA A 150 -4.64 24.61 17.95
N HIS A 151 -3.61 23.87 18.36
CA HIS A 151 -3.34 23.59 19.78
C HIS A 151 -3.01 24.87 20.57
N GLN A 152 -2.10 25.72 20.06
CA GLN A 152 -1.74 26.98 20.73
C GLN A 152 -2.94 27.93 20.89
N LEU A 153 -3.88 27.90 19.95
CA LEU A 153 -5.10 28.70 19.98
C LEU A 153 -6.24 28.03 20.76
N GLY A 154 -6.04 26.81 21.29
CA GLY A 154 -7.09 26.04 21.98
C GLY A 154 -8.26 25.61 21.08
N THR A 155 -8.09 25.63 19.76
CA THR A 155 -9.12 25.33 18.75
C THR A 155 -8.92 23.95 18.09
N LEU A 156 -8.20 23.06 18.77
CA LEU A 156 -7.87 21.74 18.23
C LEU A 156 -9.13 20.90 18.02
N GLN A 157 -9.39 20.52 16.78
CA GLN A 157 -10.52 19.66 16.41
C GLN A 157 -10.09 18.19 16.22
N PRO A 158 -10.96 17.21 16.52
CA PRO A 158 -10.69 15.79 16.27
C PRO A 158 -10.34 15.46 14.82
N ALA A 159 -10.92 16.19 13.85
CA ALA A 159 -10.67 15.99 12.43
C ALA A 159 -9.21 16.23 12.05
N HIS A 160 -8.53 17.19 12.68
CA HIS A 160 -7.11 17.48 12.41
C HIS A 160 -6.21 16.32 12.86
N LEU A 161 -6.48 15.73 14.04
CA LEU A 161 -5.75 14.57 14.54
C LEU A 161 -6.01 13.32 13.68
N GLN A 162 -7.25 13.11 13.25
CA GLN A 162 -7.61 11.99 12.36
C GLN A 162 -6.88 12.10 11.01
N HIS A 163 -6.80 13.30 10.45
CA HIS A 163 -6.09 13.50 9.19
C HIS A 163 -4.58 13.27 9.35
N LEU A 164 -3.97 13.77 10.42
CA LEU A 164 -2.56 13.52 10.71
C LEU A 164 -2.27 12.02 10.91
N LEU A 165 -3.14 11.32 11.65
CA LEU A 165 -3.04 9.87 11.84
C LEU A 165 -3.09 9.12 10.50
N ALA A 166 -4.00 9.49 9.61
CA ALA A 166 -4.11 8.88 8.28
C ALA A 166 -2.84 9.09 7.44
N GLN A 167 -2.19 10.26 7.52
CA GLN A 167 -0.94 10.50 6.82
C GLN A 167 0.23 9.68 7.40
N LEU A 168 0.34 9.56 8.72
CA LEU A 168 1.38 8.74 9.34
C LEU A 168 1.23 7.25 8.97
N SER A 169 -0.01 6.75 8.94
CA SER A 169 -0.28 5.37 8.50
C SER A 169 0.09 5.15 7.03
N ARG A 170 -0.29 6.08 6.14
CA ARG A 170 0.10 6.00 4.71
C ARG A 170 1.62 5.98 4.51
N LEU A 171 2.34 6.81 5.27
CA LEU A 171 3.81 6.82 5.24
C LEU A 171 4.39 5.49 5.73
N TYR A 172 3.83 4.94 6.81
CA TYR A 172 4.25 3.62 7.30
C TYR A 172 4.07 2.54 6.24
N ASP A 173 2.91 2.49 5.58
CA ASP A 173 2.59 1.50 4.54
C ASP A 173 3.52 1.66 3.32
N GLU A 174 3.77 2.90 2.86
CA GLU A 174 4.70 3.19 1.77
C GLU A 174 6.11 2.65 2.06
N PHE A 175 6.60 2.79 3.29
CA PHE A 175 7.91 2.26 3.69
C PHE A 175 7.91 0.75 3.88
N ALA A 176 6.82 0.18 4.42
CA ALA A 176 6.67 -1.26 4.54
C ALA A 176 6.70 -1.93 3.16
N ASP A 177 6.01 -1.36 2.17
CA ASP A 177 6.00 -1.83 0.78
C ASP A 177 7.38 -1.72 0.14
N ALA A 178 8.10 -0.61 0.37
CA ALA A 178 9.46 -0.45 -0.14
C ALA A 178 10.42 -1.54 0.39
N ILE A 179 10.32 -1.87 1.69
CA ILE A 179 11.11 -2.95 2.31
C ILE A 179 10.68 -4.32 1.76
N ALA A 180 9.38 -4.58 1.68
CA ALA A 180 8.82 -5.84 1.18
C ALA A 180 9.20 -6.11 -0.28
N SER A 181 9.32 -5.04 -1.10
CA SER A 181 9.73 -5.16 -2.50
C SER A 181 11.14 -5.73 -2.68
N GLY A 182 12.01 -5.61 -1.67
CA GLY A 182 13.42 -5.98 -1.76
C GLY A 182 14.23 -5.20 -2.81
N SER A 183 13.63 -4.19 -3.47
CA SER A 183 14.24 -3.44 -4.55
C SER A 183 15.13 -2.32 -4.01
N GLU A 184 16.42 -2.35 -4.37
CA GLU A 184 17.37 -1.28 -4.06
C GLU A 184 16.85 0.08 -4.57
N PHE A 185 16.24 0.11 -5.76
CA PHE A 185 15.67 1.34 -6.32
C PHE A 185 14.52 1.89 -5.48
N ALA A 186 13.61 1.02 -5.01
CA ALA A 186 12.49 1.44 -4.16
C ALA A 186 12.99 1.98 -2.81
N LEU A 187 13.94 1.28 -2.18
CA LEU A 187 14.58 1.70 -0.92
C LEU A 187 15.31 3.04 -1.08
N ARG A 188 16.09 3.23 -2.15
CA ARG A 188 16.82 4.50 -2.39
C ARG A 188 15.86 5.65 -2.72
N ARG A 189 14.80 5.41 -3.50
CA ARG A 189 13.76 6.40 -3.81
C ARG A 189 13.06 6.87 -2.53
N ALA A 190 12.75 5.95 -1.63
CA ALA A 190 12.09 6.25 -0.36
C ALA A 190 13.01 6.93 0.68
N ARG A 191 14.33 6.79 0.58
CA ARG A 191 15.29 7.24 1.61
C ARG A 191 15.19 8.72 1.98
N GLN A 192 15.20 9.62 1.00
CA GLN A 192 15.18 11.06 1.29
C GLN A 192 13.88 11.48 1.98
N ARG A 193 12.76 10.91 1.53
CA ARG A 193 11.43 11.10 2.11
C ARG A 193 11.35 10.54 3.52
N PHE A 194 11.93 9.36 3.75
CA PHE A 194 12.03 8.71 5.06
C PHE A 194 12.79 9.56 6.08
N GLU A 195 14.02 9.99 5.75
CA GLU A 195 14.84 10.82 6.64
C GLU A 195 14.12 12.12 7.00
N ARG A 196 13.49 12.78 6.02
CA ARG A 196 12.70 14.01 6.25
C ARG A 196 11.48 13.77 7.12
N ALA A 197 10.69 12.72 6.86
CA ALA A 197 9.52 12.38 7.64
C ALA A 197 9.87 12.13 9.12
N LEU A 198 10.96 11.41 9.39
CA LEU A 198 11.47 11.23 10.75
C LEU A 198 11.80 12.56 11.44
N THR A 199 12.51 13.47 10.77
CA THR A 199 12.84 14.77 11.39
C THR A 199 11.61 15.61 11.72
N LEU A 200 10.55 15.51 10.90
CA LEU A 200 9.29 16.22 11.13
C LEU A 200 8.50 15.60 12.29
N VAL A 201 8.47 14.27 12.37
CA VAL A 201 7.81 13.53 13.45
C VAL A 201 8.51 13.75 14.79
N ASP A 202 9.84 13.75 14.82
CA ASP A 202 10.61 14.03 16.05
C ASP A 202 10.33 15.45 16.56
N ARG A 203 10.32 16.46 15.67
CA ARG A 203 9.98 17.84 16.03
C ARG A 203 8.53 18.00 16.50
N ALA A 204 7.62 17.19 15.98
CA ALA A 204 6.21 17.20 16.37
C ALA A 204 5.94 16.50 17.71
N GLY A 205 6.85 15.64 18.20
CA GLY A 205 6.65 14.87 19.43
C GLY A 205 6.35 15.73 20.66
N GLU A 206 6.98 16.90 20.77
CA GLU A 206 6.72 17.86 21.87
C GLU A 206 5.31 18.44 21.82
N ALA A 207 4.82 18.77 20.61
CA ALA A 207 3.46 19.27 20.42
C ALA A 207 2.41 18.17 20.72
N LEU A 208 2.70 16.92 20.37
CA LEU A 208 1.81 15.79 20.65
C LEU A 208 1.70 15.49 22.15
N ALA A 209 2.82 15.58 22.89
CA ALA A 209 2.81 15.43 24.35
C ALA A 209 1.96 16.53 25.03
N ALA A 210 2.05 17.77 24.55
CA ALA A 210 1.23 18.88 25.04
C ALA A 210 -0.26 18.69 24.73
N ILE A 211 -0.58 18.15 23.54
CA ILE A 211 -1.95 17.81 23.15
C ILE A 211 -2.55 16.71 24.04
N MET A 212 -1.78 15.67 24.36
CA MET A 212 -2.24 14.59 25.25
C MET A 212 -2.57 15.11 26.65
N ALA A 213 -1.69 15.92 27.24
CA ALA A 213 -1.91 16.52 28.55
C ALA A 213 -3.14 17.44 28.58
N GLN A 214 -3.36 18.21 27.51
CA GLN A 214 -4.53 19.10 27.39
C GLN A 214 -5.83 18.32 27.14
N ALA A 215 -5.79 17.24 26.37
CA ALA A 215 -6.94 16.36 26.13
C ALA A 215 -7.41 15.69 27.45
N GLU A 216 -6.46 15.25 28.29
CA GLU A 216 -6.74 14.73 29.63
C GLU A 216 -7.35 15.82 30.54
N ALA A 217 -6.85 17.05 30.49
CA ALA A 217 -7.38 18.17 31.29
C ALA A 217 -8.77 18.65 30.84
N SER A 218 -9.09 18.54 29.55
CA SER A 218 -10.37 18.99 28.97
C SER A 218 -11.47 17.93 29.03
N GLY A 219 -11.15 16.66 29.33
CA GLY A 219 -12.12 15.57 29.47
C GLY A 219 -12.76 15.11 28.16
N ASP A 220 -12.19 15.47 27.00
CA ASP A 220 -12.67 15.00 25.70
C ASP A 220 -12.11 13.61 25.37
N ALA A 221 -12.87 12.58 25.72
CA ALA A 221 -12.53 11.19 25.52
C ALA A 221 -12.31 10.79 24.04
N ARG A 222 -12.80 11.58 23.07
CA ARG A 222 -12.54 11.33 21.64
C ARG A 222 -11.17 11.87 21.25
N LEU A 223 -10.84 13.09 21.68
CA LEU A 223 -9.52 13.68 21.46
C LEU A 223 -8.42 12.88 22.16
N GLU A 224 -8.67 12.41 23.38
CA GLU A 224 -7.70 11.61 24.14
C GLU A 224 -7.36 10.29 23.43
N ARG A 225 -8.37 9.56 22.93
CA ARG A 225 -8.17 8.34 22.15
C ARG A 225 -7.37 8.59 20.88
N LEU A 226 -7.73 9.63 20.12
CA LEU A 226 -7.02 9.99 18.89
C LEU A 226 -5.58 10.40 19.15
N ALA A 227 -5.31 11.14 20.22
CA ALA A 227 -3.95 11.52 20.60
C ALA A 227 -3.11 10.29 20.99
N ARG A 228 -3.70 9.31 21.68
CA ARG A 228 -3.04 8.05 22.04
C ARG A 228 -2.77 7.16 20.82
N GLU A 229 -3.72 7.03 19.90
CA GLU A 229 -3.54 6.33 18.62
C GLU A 229 -2.43 6.96 17.79
N LEU A 230 -2.37 8.29 17.78
CA LEU A 230 -1.33 9.03 17.09
C LEU A 230 0.06 8.79 17.72
N GLY A 231 0.16 8.76 19.05
CA GLY A 231 1.40 8.40 19.74
C GLY A 231 1.86 6.96 19.42
N LEU A 232 0.93 6.02 19.31
CA LEU A 232 1.22 4.65 18.88
C LEU A 232 1.69 4.59 17.42
N ALA A 233 1.06 5.33 16.51
CA ALA A 233 1.46 5.42 15.11
C ALA A 233 2.88 6.01 14.97
N GLN A 234 3.19 7.07 15.73
CA GLN A 234 4.54 7.63 15.81
C GLN A 234 5.56 6.59 16.29
N ALA A 235 5.27 5.87 17.37
CA ALA A 235 6.17 4.85 17.90
C ALA A 235 6.44 3.72 16.88
N ARG A 236 5.42 3.29 16.13
CA ARG A 236 5.56 2.32 15.04
C ARG A 236 6.45 2.83 13.91
N LEU A 237 6.29 4.09 13.52
CA LEU A 237 7.11 4.72 12.48
C LEU A 237 8.58 4.84 12.92
N LEU A 238 8.83 5.20 14.19
CA LEU A 238 10.18 5.21 14.77
C LEU A 238 10.79 3.80 14.83
N ALA A 239 10.03 2.78 15.19
CA ALA A 239 10.50 1.40 15.18
C ALA A 239 10.86 0.92 13.76
N MET A 240 10.05 1.31 12.75
CA MET A 240 10.30 1.03 11.33
C MET A 240 11.62 1.60 10.84
N ALA A 241 12.12 2.69 11.43
CA ALA A 241 13.42 3.27 11.08
C ALA A 241 14.58 2.29 11.19
N SER A 242 14.55 1.45 12.24
CA SER A 242 15.58 0.43 12.42
C SER A 242 15.51 -0.66 11.33
N GLN A 243 14.31 -1.02 10.87
CA GLN A 243 14.09 -2.01 9.84
C GLN A 243 14.49 -1.47 8.46
N PHE A 244 14.12 -0.22 8.16
CA PHE A 244 14.49 0.44 6.92
C PHE A 244 16.01 0.62 6.79
N ASN A 245 16.69 1.07 7.87
CA ASN A 245 18.15 1.18 7.88
C ASN A 245 18.85 -0.17 7.69
N ARG A 246 18.32 -1.25 8.29
CA ARG A 246 18.84 -2.61 8.06
C ARG A 246 18.65 -3.07 6.61
N ALA A 247 17.48 -2.82 6.04
CA ALA A 247 17.21 -3.13 4.63
C ALA A 247 18.17 -2.36 3.70
N LEU A 248 18.43 -1.09 4.00
CA LEU A 248 19.40 -0.27 3.25
C LEU A 248 20.82 -0.81 3.35
N GLN A 249 21.27 -1.16 4.57
CA GLN A 249 22.59 -1.76 4.79
C GLN A 249 22.71 -3.13 4.09
N GLN A 250 21.64 -3.91 4.03
CA GLN A 250 21.63 -5.17 3.32
C GLN A 250 21.74 -4.97 1.80
N ALA A 251 21.02 -3.99 1.24
CA ALA A 251 21.18 -3.60 -0.15
C ALA A 251 22.62 -3.13 -0.44
N ASP A 252 23.22 -2.34 0.45
CA ASP A 252 24.62 -1.90 0.32
C ASP A 252 25.62 -3.08 0.43
N ARG A 253 25.32 -4.13 1.21
CA ARG A 253 26.14 -5.36 1.30
C ARG A 253 26.06 -6.23 0.05
N GLN A 254 24.95 -6.18 -0.69
CA GLN A 254 24.78 -6.90 -1.96
C GLN A 254 25.55 -6.24 -3.12
N ARG A 255 26.21 -5.10 -2.87
CA ARG A 255 27.03 -4.39 -3.84
C ARG A 255 28.30 -5.17 -4.15
N VAL A 256 28.57 -5.40 -5.44
CA VAL A 256 29.83 -6.01 -5.89
C VAL A 256 30.91 -4.91 -5.83
N THR A 257 31.78 -4.96 -4.83
CA THR A 257 32.82 -3.95 -4.64
C THR A 257 33.98 -4.15 -5.63
N LEU A 258 34.04 -3.31 -6.67
CA LEU A 258 35.24 -3.14 -7.49
C LEU A 258 35.96 -1.87 -7.01
N GLY A 259 36.98 -2.02 -6.17
CA GLY A 259 37.74 -0.88 -5.63
C GLY A 259 36.90 0.03 -4.70
N SER A 260 37.12 1.36 -4.75
CA SER A 260 36.46 2.34 -3.88
C SER A 260 35.01 2.67 -4.24
N THR A 261 34.53 2.20 -5.39
CA THR A 261 33.17 2.42 -5.90
C THR A 261 32.62 1.10 -6.42
N GLY A 262 31.82 0.40 -5.61
CA GLY A 262 31.21 -0.86 -6.04
C GLY A 262 30.13 -0.67 -7.11
N ILE A 263 29.88 -1.71 -7.90
CA ILE A 263 28.78 -1.79 -8.87
C ILE A 263 27.50 -2.17 -8.12
N THR A 264 26.46 -1.34 -8.24
CA THR A 264 25.12 -1.62 -7.70
C THR A 264 24.20 -2.26 -8.74
N THR A 265 23.11 -2.88 -8.32
CA THR A 265 22.07 -3.37 -9.25
C THR A 265 21.43 -2.22 -10.04
N THR A 266 21.41 -1.02 -9.45
CA THR A 266 20.96 0.20 -10.10
C THR A 266 21.90 0.63 -11.23
N ASP A 267 23.21 0.51 -11.03
CA ASP A 267 24.21 0.82 -12.06
C ASP A 267 24.12 -0.16 -13.24
N VAL A 268 23.97 -1.46 -12.96
CA VAL A 268 23.75 -2.48 -14.00
C VAL A 268 22.49 -2.19 -14.79
N ARG A 269 21.38 -1.84 -14.11
CA ARG A 269 20.12 -1.49 -14.78
C ARG A 269 20.28 -0.24 -15.66
N ARG A 270 20.95 0.80 -15.18
CA ARG A 270 21.16 2.05 -15.94
C ARG A 270 22.07 1.80 -17.15
N TRP A 271 23.11 0.98 -16.99
CA TRP A 271 23.98 0.55 -18.08
C TRP A 271 23.21 -0.25 -19.14
N LEU A 272 22.36 -1.21 -18.74
CA LEU A 272 21.46 -1.92 -19.65
C LEU A 272 20.48 -0.99 -20.37
N GLN A 273 19.89 -0.02 -19.67
CA GLN A 273 18.99 0.96 -20.31
C GLN A 273 19.72 1.82 -21.36
N HIS A 274 20.95 2.23 -21.07
CA HIS A 274 21.78 2.99 -22.01
C HIS A 274 22.15 2.16 -23.25
N LEU A 275 22.55 0.90 -23.06
CA LEU A 275 22.80 -0.03 -24.15
C LEU A 275 21.54 -0.33 -24.98
N GLY A 276 20.36 -0.33 -24.35
CA GLY A 276 19.08 -0.46 -25.03
C GLY A 276 18.77 0.71 -25.95
N SER A 277 19.14 1.94 -25.56
CA SER A 277 18.99 3.13 -26.42
C SER A 277 19.99 3.17 -27.58
N GLU A 278 21.16 2.54 -27.44
CA GLU A 278 22.21 2.50 -28.46
C GLU A 278 22.11 1.26 -29.39
N GLY A 279 21.16 0.36 -29.14
CA GLY A 279 20.89 -0.84 -29.97
C GLY A 279 21.81 -2.05 -29.69
N ASP A 280 22.77 -1.92 -28.78
CA ASP A 280 23.84 -2.90 -28.54
C ASP A 280 23.45 -3.98 -27.52
N LEU A 281 22.24 -3.90 -26.95
CA LEU A 281 21.69 -4.88 -26.02
C LEU A 281 21.55 -6.29 -26.64
N SER A 282 21.39 -6.35 -27.96
CA SER A 282 21.34 -7.59 -28.73
C SER A 282 22.68 -8.33 -28.75
N GLY A 283 23.81 -7.62 -28.68
CA GLY A 283 25.14 -8.20 -28.62
C GLY A 283 25.41 -8.92 -27.30
N LEU A 284 24.87 -8.43 -26.18
CA LEU A 284 24.96 -9.09 -24.87
C LEU A 284 24.19 -10.41 -24.78
N LEU A 285 23.17 -10.56 -25.63
CA LEU A 285 22.33 -11.76 -25.69
C LEU A 285 22.83 -12.78 -26.74
N ALA A 286 23.86 -12.42 -27.51
CA ALA A 286 24.42 -13.29 -28.54
C ALA A 286 24.97 -14.58 -27.93
N GLY A 287 24.39 -15.72 -28.31
CA GLY A 287 24.78 -17.05 -27.81
C GLY A 287 24.21 -17.44 -26.44
N ALA A 288 23.52 -16.52 -25.74
CA ALA A 288 22.83 -16.82 -24.48
C ALA A 288 21.36 -17.24 -24.66
N TRP A 289 20.81 -17.04 -25.86
CA TRP A 289 19.43 -17.39 -26.20
C TRP A 289 19.40 -18.51 -27.24
N GLU A 290 19.04 -19.72 -26.83
CA GLU A 290 18.28 -20.60 -27.70
C GLU A 290 16.85 -20.06 -27.71
N ARG A 291 16.41 -19.48 -28.83
CA ARG A 291 14.99 -19.11 -28.99
C ARG A 291 14.21 -20.38 -29.33
N PRO A 292 13.37 -20.94 -28.44
CA PRO A 292 12.23 -21.69 -28.95
C PRO A 292 11.42 -20.73 -29.82
N VAL A 293 11.02 -21.19 -31.00
CA VAL A 293 10.17 -20.40 -31.90
C VAL A 293 8.84 -20.17 -31.18
N HIS A 294 8.69 -19.02 -30.54
CA HIS A 294 7.40 -18.59 -30.05
C HIS A 294 6.56 -18.17 -31.26
N PRO A 295 5.39 -18.77 -31.49
CA PRO A 295 4.50 -18.28 -32.53
C PRO A 295 4.17 -16.83 -32.21
N VAL A 296 4.30 -15.96 -33.21
CA VAL A 296 3.79 -14.59 -33.12
C VAL A 296 2.26 -14.69 -33.13
N LEU A 297 1.67 -14.60 -31.95
CA LEU A 297 0.24 -14.53 -31.78
C LEU A 297 -0.17 -13.08 -32.05
N VAL A 298 -0.60 -12.79 -33.28
CA VAL A 298 -0.93 -11.43 -33.78
C VAL A 298 -2.16 -10.84 -33.07
N ALA A 299 -2.84 -11.61 -32.23
CA ALA A 299 -3.99 -11.17 -31.45
C ALA A 299 -3.90 -11.69 -30.01
N GLN A 300 -2.96 -11.16 -29.22
CA GLN A 300 -2.81 -11.56 -27.82
C GLN A 300 -4.07 -11.30 -27.00
N HIS A 301 -4.78 -10.21 -27.30
CA HIS A 301 -6.05 -9.87 -26.64
C HIS A 301 -7.15 -10.86 -27.03
N ASP A 302 -7.34 -11.13 -28.32
CA ASP A 302 -8.34 -12.11 -28.76
C ASP A 302 -8.04 -13.51 -28.25
N LEU A 303 -6.76 -13.90 -28.12
CA LEU A 303 -6.40 -15.19 -27.53
C LEU A 303 -6.69 -15.25 -26.04
N VAL A 304 -6.45 -14.17 -25.30
CA VAL A 304 -6.83 -14.07 -23.89
C VAL A 304 -8.36 -14.19 -23.78
N ASP A 305 -9.12 -13.45 -24.57
CA ASP A 305 -10.58 -13.49 -24.57
C ASP A 305 -11.12 -14.88 -24.95
N THR A 306 -10.49 -15.54 -25.94
CA THR A 306 -10.87 -16.90 -26.34
C THR A 306 -10.50 -17.92 -25.26
N THR A 307 -9.35 -17.76 -24.60
CA THR A 307 -8.95 -18.64 -23.49
C THR A 307 -9.82 -18.42 -22.26
N GLU A 308 -10.21 -17.19 -21.95
CA GLU A 308 -11.16 -16.91 -20.87
C GLU A 308 -12.53 -17.49 -21.20
N ALA A 309 -12.99 -17.38 -22.45
CA ALA A 309 -14.25 -17.98 -22.89
C ALA A 309 -14.24 -19.51 -22.83
N GLU A 310 -13.17 -20.18 -23.27
CA GLU A 310 -13.05 -21.64 -23.14
C GLU A 310 -12.85 -22.06 -21.67
N PHE A 311 -12.16 -21.26 -20.86
CA PHE A 311 -12.01 -21.51 -19.43
C PHE A 311 -13.30 -21.31 -18.64
N GLU A 312 -14.14 -20.33 -19.01
CA GLU A 312 -15.50 -20.15 -18.49
C GLU A 312 -16.43 -21.28 -18.93
N ARG A 313 -16.27 -21.78 -20.16
CA ARG A 313 -17.05 -22.90 -20.69
C ARG A 313 -16.76 -24.22 -19.98
N ASP A 314 -15.49 -24.49 -19.68
CA ASP A 314 -15.04 -25.67 -18.93
C ASP A 314 -14.97 -25.44 -17.41
N ARG A 315 -15.31 -24.23 -16.95
CA ARG A 315 -15.39 -23.94 -15.51
C ARG A 315 -16.40 -24.91 -14.90
N PRO A 316 -16.00 -25.70 -13.89
CA PRO A 316 -16.94 -26.54 -13.17
C PRO A 316 -18.05 -25.64 -12.63
N GLN A 317 -19.29 -25.89 -13.02
CA GLN A 317 -20.43 -25.18 -12.43
C GLN A 317 -20.29 -25.31 -10.91
N ALA A 318 -20.21 -24.17 -10.22
CA ALA A 318 -20.23 -24.17 -8.77
C ALA A 318 -21.43 -25.01 -8.36
N SER A 319 -21.18 -26.10 -7.63
CA SER A 319 -22.23 -26.96 -7.11
C SER A 319 -23.31 -26.05 -6.56
N GLY A 320 -24.51 -26.11 -7.14
CA GLY A 320 -25.63 -25.25 -6.76
C GLY A 320 -25.79 -25.26 -5.24
N PRO A 321 -26.31 -24.18 -4.63
CA PRO A 321 -26.24 -23.95 -3.19
C PRO A 321 -26.53 -25.24 -2.46
N MET A 322 -25.48 -25.85 -1.92
CA MET A 322 -25.60 -27.08 -1.17
C MET A 322 -26.60 -26.74 -0.07
N VAL A 323 -27.71 -27.48 -0.01
CA VAL A 323 -28.68 -27.29 1.07
C VAL A 323 -27.87 -27.27 2.35
N LEU A 324 -27.90 -26.12 3.03
CA LEU A 324 -27.15 -25.93 4.25
C LEU A 324 -27.45 -27.15 5.14
N PRO A 325 -26.42 -27.87 5.63
CA PRO A 325 -26.67 -28.99 6.50
C PRO A 325 -27.59 -28.53 7.62
N GLN A 326 -28.64 -29.31 7.93
CA GLN A 326 -29.57 -28.95 8.99
C GLN A 326 -28.78 -28.60 10.24
N GLY A 327 -29.06 -27.45 10.84
CA GLY A 327 -28.32 -26.95 12.00
C GLY A 327 -28.32 -28.02 13.09
N GLN A 328 -27.16 -28.66 13.29
CA GLN A 328 -26.94 -29.51 14.44
C GLN A 328 -26.68 -28.61 15.64
N ALA A 329 -27.31 -28.93 16.77
CA ALA A 329 -26.94 -28.31 18.03
C ALA A 329 -25.45 -28.55 18.25
N ALA A 330 -24.71 -27.45 18.46
CA ALA A 330 -23.29 -27.53 18.79
C ALA A 330 -23.14 -28.47 19.99
N PRO A 331 -22.24 -29.47 19.94
CA PRO A 331 -21.88 -30.23 21.12
C PRO A 331 -21.52 -29.25 22.24
N PRO A 332 -21.86 -29.50 23.51
CA PRO A 332 -21.45 -28.64 24.60
C PRO A 332 -19.92 -28.54 24.57
N GLY A 333 -19.43 -27.39 24.10
CA GLY A 333 -18.01 -27.12 24.00
C GLY A 333 -17.50 -26.86 25.40
N GLU A 334 -16.77 -27.81 25.97
CA GLU A 334 -15.86 -27.48 27.05
C GLU A 334 -14.83 -26.52 26.46
N LEU A 335 -14.58 -25.41 27.18
CA LEU A 335 -13.48 -24.49 26.91
C LEU A 335 -12.18 -25.29 27.01
N MET A 336 -11.77 -25.93 25.92
CA MET A 336 -10.43 -26.45 25.78
C MET A 336 -9.51 -25.24 25.77
N VAL A 337 -8.93 -24.98 26.93
CA VAL A 337 -7.69 -24.21 27.06
C VAL A 337 -6.78 -24.68 25.93
N LEU A 338 -6.40 -23.75 25.03
CA LEU A 338 -5.40 -23.98 24.00
C LEU A 338 -4.13 -24.51 24.67
N SER A 339 -4.01 -25.82 24.76
CA SER A 339 -2.76 -26.46 25.15
C SER A 339 -1.83 -26.42 23.94
N LEU A 340 -0.57 -26.09 24.20
CA LEU A 340 0.46 -26.17 23.17
C LEU A 340 0.45 -27.59 22.54
N PRO A 341 0.58 -27.71 21.21
CA PRO A 341 0.59 -28.99 20.55
C PRO A 341 1.65 -29.93 21.19
N PRO A 342 1.29 -31.17 21.60
CA PRO A 342 2.19 -32.07 22.32
C PRO A 342 3.39 -32.57 21.49
N GLU A 343 3.41 -32.28 20.20
CA GLU A 343 4.38 -32.77 19.22
C GLU A 343 5.81 -32.31 19.54
N MET A 344 5.98 -31.11 20.09
CA MET A 344 7.30 -30.61 20.52
C MET A 344 7.88 -31.44 21.67
N ALA A 345 7.05 -31.74 22.68
CA ALA A 345 7.45 -32.56 23.82
C ALA A 345 7.79 -34.00 23.39
N GLN A 346 7.00 -34.60 22.50
CA GLN A 346 7.27 -35.93 21.96
C GLN A 346 8.60 -36.01 21.21
N MET A 347 8.89 -34.98 20.39
CA MET A 347 10.15 -34.90 19.66
C MET A 347 11.34 -34.74 20.62
N GLN A 348 11.21 -33.95 21.69
CA GLN A 348 12.23 -33.83 22.73
C GLN A 348 12.52 -35.17 23.41
N THR A 349 11.49 -35.90 23.83
CA THR A 349 11.65 -37.22 24.47
C THR A 349 12.38 -38.21 23.55
N LEU A 350 12.09 -38.18 22.25
CA LEU A 350 12.76 -39.03 21.26
C LEU A 350 14.24 -38.67 21.10
N LEU A 351 14.57 -37.38 20.99
CA LEU A 351 15.96 -36.90 20.88
C LEU A 351 16.76 -37.18 22.15
N GLU A 352 16.13 -37.05 23.32
CA GLU A 352 16.71 -37.41 24.62
C GLU A 352 16.97 -38.91 24.70
N ALA A 353 16.03 -39.75 24.25
CA ALA A 353 16.22 -41.21 24.21
C ALA A 353 17.40 -41.61 23.32
N TRP A 354 17.55 -40.98 22.15
CA TRP A 354 18.72 -41.19 21.29
C TRP A 354 20.02 -40.72 21.93
N SER A 355 20.01 -39.58 22.64
CA SER A 355 21.18 -39.11 23.36
C SER A 355 21.58 -40.04 24.52
N ALA A 356 20.59 -40.57 25.25
CA ALA A 356 20.79 -41.48 26.38
C ALA A 356 21.25 -42.88 25.92
N ALA A 357 20.84 -43.30 24.73
CA ALA A 357 21.33 -44.51 24.07
C ALA A 357 22.79 -44.40 23.59
N GLY A 358 23.42 -43.23 23.74
CA GLY A 358 24.82 -43.02 23.34
C GLY A 358 25.02 -43.03 21.82
N ALA A 359 24.00 -42.62 21.05
CA ALA A 359 24.09 -42.58 19.60
C ALA A 359 25.16 -41.58 19.13
N THR A 360 26.34 -42.08 18.76
CA THR A 360 27.44 -41.28 18.20
C THR A 360 27.35 -41.14 16.68
N ASP A 361 26.53 -41.98 16.03
CA ASP A 361 26.35 -42.00 14.59
C ASP A 361 25.16 -41.14 14.16
N ALA A 362 25.21 -40.67 12.92
CA ALA A 362 24.14 -39.90 12.30
C ALA A 362 22.84 -40.72 12.25
N GLN A 363 21.75 -40.19 12.80
CA GLN A 363 20.43 -40.82 12.83
C GLN A 363 19.62 -40.41 11.60
N ASP A 364 18.77 -41.30 11.10
CA ASP A 364 17.80 -40.94 10.06
C ASP A 364 16.82 -39.89 10.61
N LEU A 365 16.46 -38.91 9.79
CA LEU A 365 15.53 -37.84 10.14
C LEU A 365 14.07 -38.31 10.16
N ALA A 366 13.73 -39.31 9.36
CA ALA A 366 12.35 -39.76 9.16
C ALA A 366 11.59 -40.07 10.48
N PRO A 367 12.15 -40.79 11.47
CA PRO A 367 11.44 -41.10 12.71
C PRO A 367 11.14 -39.86 13.58
N ALA A 368 11.91 -38.78 13.44
CA ALA A 368 11.70 -37.55 14.19
C ALA A 368 10.58 -36.66 13.60
N VAL A 369 10.29 -36.83 12.31
CA VAL A 369 9.33 -35.98 11.56
C VAL A 369 8.01 -36.71 11.33
N LEU A 370 8.05 -37.98 10.92
CA LEU A 370 6.90 -38.71 10.41
C LEU A 370 5.95 -39.24 11.50
N GLY A 371 4.79 -39.73 11.06
CA GLY A 371 3.76 -40.32 11.92
C GLY A 371 2.66 -39.37 12.39
N GLY A 372 1.47 -39.93 12.60
CA GLY A 372 0.29 -39.21 13.08
C GLY A 372 -0.56 -38.68 11.94
N SER A 373 -0.41 -37.42 11.55
CA SER A 373 -1.12 -36.82 10.41
C SER A 373 -0.20 -35.87 9.65
N TYR A 374 -0.53 -35.52 8.41
CA TYR A 374 0.28 -34.61 7.61
C TYR A 374 0.58 -33.28 8.33
N ALA A 375 -0.43 -32.67 8.97
CA ALA A 375 -0.26 -31.42 9.70
C ALA A 375 0.73 -31.54 10.86
N ARG A 376 0.73 -32.67 11.57
CA ARG A 376 1.66 -32.94 12.68
C ARG A 376 3.08 -33.18 12.18
N ALA A 377 3.24 -33.92 11.08
CA ALA A 377 4.54 -34.13 10.45
C ALA A 377 5.14 -32.82 9.93
N ALA A 378 4.34 -32.00 9.26
CA ALA A 378 4.73 -30.66 8.81
C ALA A 378 5.14 -29.76 9.99
N TYR A 379 4.40 -29.80 11.09
CA TYR A 379 4.75 -29.05 12.29
C TYR A 379 6.10 -29.49 12.88
N ARG A 380 6.35 -30.81 13.01
CA ARG A 380 7.67 -31.31 13.48
C ARG A 380 8.81 -30.91 12.54
N ALA A 381 8.58 -30.94 11.22
CA ALA A 381 9.56 -30.45 10.25
C ALA A 381 9.89 -28.95 10.44
N GLN A 382 8.89 -28.13 10.79
CA GLN A 382 9.09 -26.71 11.10
C GLN A 382 9.90 -26.48 12.39
N LEU A 383 9.95 -27.45 13.31
CA LEU A 383 10.74 -27.35 14.55
C LEU A 383 12.22 -27.68 14.36
N LEU A 384 12.59 -28.37 13.27
CA LEU A 384 13.97 -28.80 12.99
C LEU A 384 15.02 -27.67 13.01
N PRO A 385 14.75 -26.45 12.49
CA PRO A 385 15.71 -25.35 12.55
C PRO A 385 16.06 -24.89 13.97
N LEU A 386 15.22 -25.21 14.97
CA LEU A 386 15.48 -24.85 16.36
C LEU A 386 16.55 -25.75 17.00
N LEU A 387 16.85 -26.91 16.41
CA LEU A 387 17.81 -27.86 16.96
C LEU A 387 19.23 -27.28 16.91
N GLY A 388 19.86 -27.16 18.08
CA GLY A 388 21.22 -26.67 18.20
C GLY A 388 21.40 -25.17 17.92
N ASP A 389 20.32 -24.39 17.82
CA ASP A 389 20.37 -22.94 17.56
C ASP A 389 20.99 -22.18 18.74
N VAL A 390 22.20 -21.64 18.51
CA VAL A 390 22.99 -20.90 19.51
C VAL A 390 22.25 -19.66 20.03
N GLN A 391 21.43 -19.00 19.22
CA GLN A 391 20.72 -17.79 19.62
C GLN A 391 19.53 -18.10 20.56
N ALA A 392 18.87 -19.23 20.35
CA ALA A 392 17.73 -19.66 21.14
C ALA A 392 18.11 -20.39 22.45
N ARG A 393 19.38 -20.76 22.65
CA ARG A 393 19.87 -21.47 23.87
C ARG A 393 19.59 -20.72 25.18
N HIS A 394 19.52 -19.38 25.15
CA HIS A 394 19.26 -18.56 26.34
C HIS A 394 17.77 -18.43 26.70
N LEU A 395 16.87 -18.88 25.83
CA LEU A 395 15.43 -18.83 26.07
C LEU A 395 15.02 -19.86 27.14
N LYS A 396 14.02 -19.50 27.95
CA LYS A 396 13.40 -20.37 28.95
C LYS A 396 12.19 -21.09 28.33
N GLY A 397 11.93 -22.32 28.77
CA GLY A 397 10.82 -23.15 28.28
C GLY A 397 11.16 -24.02 27.07
N ALA A 398 10.14 -24.68 26.52
CA ALA A 398 10.28 -25.78 25.55
C ALA A 398 11.10 -25.41 24.30
N THR A 399 10.98 -24.18 23.78
CA THR A 399 11.79 -23.71 22.65
C THR A 399 13.29 -23.64 22.99
N GLY A 400 13.62 -23.19 24.21
CA GLY A 400 15.01 -23.18 24.68
C GLY A 400 15.55 -24.57 24.96
N ASP A 401 14.71 -25.49 25.44
CA ASP A 401 15.08 -26.90 25.63
C ASP A 401 15.39 -27.59 24.29
N MET A 402 14.61 -27.28 23.25
CA MET A 402 14.88 -27.74 21.89
C MET A 402 16.23 -27.21 21.35
N ALA A 403 16.54 -25.94 21.61
CA ALA A 403 17.81 -25.33 21.20
C ALA A 403 19.04 -25.88 21.91
N ARG A 404 18.86 -26.47 23.10
CA ARG A 404 19.92 -27.14 23.88
C ARG A 404 20.12 -28.61 23.51
N GLN A 405 19.29 -29.18 22.64
CA GLN A 405 19.48 -30.54 22.14
C GLN A 405 20.82 -30.66 21.40
N PRO A 406 21.59 -31.74 21.63
CA PRO A 406 22.92 -31.93 21.04
C PRO A 406 22.87 -32.43 19.59
N TRP A 407 21.83 -32.08 18.83
CA TRP A 407 21.54 -32.60 17.50
C TRP A 407 21.48 -31.45 16.48
N ARG A 408 21.99 -31.69 15.26
CA ARG A 408 21.85 -30.79 14.12
C ARG A 408 21.35 -31.52 12.90
N VAL A 409 20.49 -30.86 12.12
CA VAL A 409 19.98 -31.43 10.87
C VAL A 409 20.95 -31.19 9.74
N ARG A 410 21.29 -32.25 9.00
CA ARG A 410 21.96 -32.16 7.70
C ARG A 410 21.03 -32.71 6.62
N TRP A 411 20.54 -31.81 5.78
CA TRP A 411 19.74 -32.17 4.61
C TRP A 411 20.61 -32.70 3.47
N SER A 412 20.07 -33.66 2.73
CA SER A 412 20.57 -34.07 1.42
C SER A 412 19.85 -33.27 0.32
N ALA A 413 20.47 -33.17 -0.85
CA ALA A 413 19.83 -32.64 -2.05
C ALA A 413 18.85 -33.64 -2.70
N GLU A 414 18.82 -34.88 -2.20
CA GLU A 414 17.94 -35.93 -2.69
C GLU A 414 16.60 -35.94 -1.92
N GLN A 415 15.52 -36.15 -2.65
CA GLN A 415 14.19 -36.45 -2.11
C GLN A 415 13.71 -37.80 -2.67
N GLY A 416 12.83 -38.48 -1.94
CA GLY A 416 12.28 -39.74 -2.42
C GLY A 416 11.00 -40.15 -1.73
N GLU A 417 10.43 -41.25 -2.23
CA GLU A 417 9.28 -41.91 -1.64
C GLU A 417 9.58 -42.41 -0.23
N ILE A 418 8.58 -42.30 0.67
CA ILE A 418 8.70 -42.79 2.04
C ILE A 418 7.47 -43.61 2.42
N ALA A 419 7.68 -44.63 3.23
CA ALA A 419 6.63 -45.53 3.68
C ALA A 419 5.92 -44.95 4.92
N ASP A 420 5.08 -43.92 4.72
CA ASP A 420 4.19 -43.33 5.73
C ASP A 420 2.77 -43.18 5.18
N GLU A 421 1.75 -43.34 6.02
CA GLU A 421 0.34 -43.29 5.62
C GLU A 421 -0.09 -41.89 5.14
N PHE A 422 0.55 -40.82 5.63
CA PHE A 422 0.15 -39.44 5.39
C PHE A 422 1.17 -38.63 4.58
N VAL A 423 2.39 -39.14 4.40
CA VAL A 423 3.47 -38.49 3.65
C VAL A 423 4.03 -39.44 2.59
N ALA A 424 3.78 -39.13 1.32
CA ALA A 424 4.26 -39.95 0.21
C ALA A 424 5.74 -39.68 -0.15
N TRP A 425 6.20 -38.43 -0.02
CA TRP A 425 7.54 -37.98 -0.43
C TRP A 425 8.15 -37.04 0.61
N MET A 426 9.45 -37.19 0.89
CA MET A 426 10.19 -36.35 1.83
C MET A 426 11.64 -36.13 1.37
N SER A 427 12.19 -34.95 1.63
CA SER A 427 13.63 -34.69 1.49
C SER A 427 14.43 -35.57 2.44
N ARG A 428 15.51 -36.19 1.95
CA ARG A 428 16.38 -37.04 2.79
C ARG A 428 17.22 -36.16 3.70
N GLY A 429 17.40 -36.58 4.94
CA GLY A 429 18.21 -35.86 5.92
C GLY A 429 18.66 -36.77 7.04
N VAL A 430 19.71 -36.35 7.74
CA VAL A 430 20.20 -37.05 8.94
C VAL A 430 20.38 -36.06 10.09
N LEU A 431 20.17 -36.54 11.31
CA LEU A 431 20.45 -35.84 12.54
C LEU A 431 21.84 -36.23 13.04
N ILE A 432 22.73 -35.25 13.16
CA ILE A 432 24.13 -35.44 13.52
C ILE A 432 24.34 -34.96 14.95
N PRO A 433 24.99 -35.74 15.83
CA PRO A 433 25.31 -35.30 17.18
C PRO A 433 26.45 -34.27 17.16
N GLU A 434 26.36 -33.23 18.01
CA GLU A 434 27.32 -32.11 18.07
C GLU A 434 28.75 -32.56 18.46
N SER A 435 28.94 -33.79 18.95
CA SER A 435 30.24 -34.41 19.26
C SER A 435 30.99 -35.00 18.05
N SER A 436 30.42 -34.94 16.84
CA SER A 436 30.99 -35.53 15.62
C SER A 436 31.57 -34.52 14.61
N SER A 437 31.81 -33.27 15.04
CA SER A 437 32.52 -32.24 14.26
C SER A 437 33.96 -32.01 14.72
#